data_AF-Q5XP03-F1
#
_entry.id   AF-Q5XP03-F1
#
_cell.length_a   1.000
_cell.length_b   1.000
_cell.length_c   1.000
_cell.angle_alpha   90.00
_cell.angle_beta   90.00
_cell.angle_gamma   90.00
#
_symmetry.space_group_name_H-M   'P 1'
#
loop_
_entity.id
_entity.type
_entity.pdbx_description
1 polymer ?
#
loop_
_entity_poly.entity_id
_entity_poly.type
_entity_poly.pdbx_seq_one_letter_code
_entity_poly.pdbx_strand_id
1 'polypeptide(L)'
;MSGTSMASPHTAGAAALLLAANPSLTPAQVRDKLVADATPNKVTDARTGSPNRLLFTGTGGGEDPTDPPPTDKKFQNTSQYQIRDHSTVESPITVTGIPGNAPANLSVTVDIRHTFRGDLKVELLTPGGGVGLLKNFNPNDSADHVQGTFTVNASSKPANGVWKLRVTDNWVNDTKGEFV
;
A
#
# COMPACT_ATOMS: atom_id res chain seq x y z
N MET A 1 15.19 -31.18 18.88
CA MET A 1 14.06 -30.90 19.79
C MET A 1 12.98 -30.20 18.98
N SER A 2 12.05 -30.97 18.42
CA SER A 2 11.01 -30.49 17.51
C SER A 2 9.64 -30.80 18.11
N GLY A 3 8.84 -29.76 18.37
CA GLY A 3 7.51 -29.95 18.92
C GLY A 3 6.79 -28.61 19.12
N THR A 4 5.46 -28.68 19.22
CA THR A 4 4.52 -27.57 19.42
C THR A 4 4.94 -26.56 20.50
N SER A 5 5.77 -26.97 21.47
CA SER A 5 6.34 -26.12 22.52
C SER A 5 7.14 -24.92 22.01
N MET A 6 7.76 -24.98 20.83
CA MET A 6 8.41 -23.81 20.23
C MET A 6 7.43 -22.94 19.42
N ALA A 7 6.35 -23.51 18.89
CA ALA A 7 5.33 -22.77 18.14
C ALA A 7 4.41 -21.95 19.07
N SER A 8 4.08 -22.47 20.26
CA SER A 8 3.22 -21.81 21.24
C SER A 8 3.68 -20.39 21.64
N PRO A 9 4.95 -20.14 22.05
CA PRO A 9 5.39 -18.78 22.39
C PRO A 9 5.38 -17.83 21.19
N HIS A 10 5.62 -18.32 19.97
CA HIS A 10 5.58 -17.49 18.76
C HIS A 10 4.15 -17.08 18.39
N THR A 11 3.18 -17.99 18.47
CA THR A 11 1.76 -17.66 18.25
C THR A 11 1.24 -16.72 19.33
N ALA A 12 1.67 -16.88 20.59
CA ALA A 12 1.34 -15.95 21.66
C ALA A 12 1.91 -14.53 21.39
N GLY A 13 3.17 -14.44 20.92
CA GLY A 13 3.78 -13.18 20.50
C GLY A 13 3.03 -12.51 19.34
N ALA A 14 2.60 -13.28 18.34
CA ALA A 14 1.79 -12.80 17.23
C ALA A 14 0.44 -12.21 17.68
N ALA A 15 -0.26 -12.91 18.58
CA ALA A 15 -1.51 -12.45 19.17
C ALA A 15 -1.31 -11.15 19.97
N ALA A 16 -0.19 -11.04 20.70
CA ALA A 16 0.15 -9.84 21.46
C ALA A 16 0.39 -8.63 20.56
N LEU A 17 1.02 -8.80 19.39
CA LEU A 17 1.18 -7.72 18.41
C LEU A 17 -0.17 -7.23 17.86
N LEU A 18 -1.12 -8.14 17.61
CA LEU A 18 -2.48 -7.77 17.18
C LEU A 18 -3.22 -6.97 18.26
N LEU A 19 -3.12 -7.40 19.51
CA LEU A 19 -3.72 -6.69 20.64
C LEU A 19 -3.04 -5.35 20.94
N ALA A 20 -1.73 -5.23 20.72
CA ALA A 20 -1.01 -3.97 20.84
C ALA A 20 -1.46 -2.95 19.77
N ALA A 21 -1.71 -3.43 18.54
CA ALA A 21 -2.21 -2.59 17.45
C ALA A 21 -3.70 -2.24 17.60
N ASN A 22 -4.49 -3.13 18.16
CA ASN A 22 -5.90 -2.88 18.46
C ASN A 22 -6.33 -3.58 19.76
N PRO A 23 -6.30 -2.86 20.90
CA PRO A 23 -6.64 -3.41 22.22
C PRO A 23 -8.11 -3.85 22.37
N SER A 24 -8.98 -3.46 21.44
CA SER A 24 -10.41 -3.81 21.49
C SER A 24 -10.73 -5.17 20.86
N LEU A 25 -9.75 -5.84 20.25
CA LEU A 25 -9.96 -7.14 19.62
C LEU A 25 -10.32 -8.21 20.66
N THR A 26 -11.41 -8.93 20.41
CA THR A 26 -11.78 -10.11 21.20
C THR A 26 -10.86 -11.30 20.85
N PRO A 27 -10.73 -12.30 21.74
CA PRO A 27 -9.92 -13.49 21.44
C PRO A 27 -10.31 -14.21 20.14
N ALA A 28 -11.60 -14.23 19.79
CA ALA A 28 -12.08 -14.79 18.53
C ALA A 28 -11.61 -13.98 17.31
N GLN A 29 -11.69 -12.66 17.39
CA GLN A 29 -11.20 -11.78 16.32
C GLN A 29 -9.68 -11.84 16.16
N VAL A 30 -8.94 -12.00 17.26
CA VAL A 30 -7.48 -12.22 17.22
C VAL A 30 -7.16 -13.51 16.47
N ARG A 31 -7.85 -14.61 16.79
CA ARG A 31 -7.69 -15.90 16.07
C ARG A 31 -7.97 -15.74 14.58
N ASP A 32 -9.12 -15.16 14.23
CA ASP A 32 -9.55 -15.05 12.84
C ASP A 32 -8.58 -14.18 12.03
N LYS A 33 -8.05 -13.11 12.65
CA LYS A 33 -7.06 -12.26 12.04
C LYS A 33 -5.70 -12.95 11.86
N LEU A 34 -5.23 -13.72 12.83
CA LEU A 34 -4.01 -14.53 12.69
C LEU A 34 -4.12 -15.54 11.54
N VAL A 35 -5.30 -16.16 11.37
CA VAL A 35 -5.55 -17.14 10.29
C VAL A 35 -5.68 -16.45 8.92
N ALA A 36 -6.30 -15.27 8.88
CA ALA A 36 -6.46 -14.47 7.67
C ALA A 36 -5.12 -13.92 7.18
N ASP A 37 -4.28 -13.44 8.10
CA ASP A 37 -2.98 -12.84 7.78
C ASP A 37 -1.91 -13.92 7.46
N ALA A 38 -2.14 -15.18 7.83
CA ALA A 38 -1.19 -16.28 7.59
C ALA A 38 -0.96 -16.57 6.10
N THR A 39 0.30 -16.83 5.72
CA THR A 39 0.67 -17.14 4.34
C THR A 39 0.25 -18.56 3.98
N PRO A 40 -0.63 -18.75 2.98
CA PRO A 40 -1.06 -20.10 2.59
C PRO A 40 0.04 -20.84 1.83
N ASN A 41 -0.01 -22.18 1.87
CA ASN A 41 0.76 -23.10 1.03
C ASN A 41 2.29 -23.07 1.20
N LYS A 42 2.79 -22.57 2.33
CA LYS A 42 4.24 -22.52 2.63
C LYS A 42 4.75 -23.67 3.50
N VAL A 43 3.86 -24.50 4.05
CA VAL A 43 4.23 -25.71 4.79
C VAL A 43 4.41 -26.86 3.78
N THR A 44 5.66 -27.24 3.53
CA THR A 44 6.03 -28.24 2.52
C THR A 44 5.67 -29.68 2.91
N ASP A 45 5.56 -29.96 4.21
CA ASP A 45 5.22 -31.28 4.77
C ASP A 45 3.95 -31.22 5.65
N ALA A 46 2.91 -30.54 5.16
CA ALA A 46 1.64 -30.45 5.88
C ALA A 46 1.00 -31.85 5.98
N ARG A 47 0.98 -32.42 7.19
CA ARG A 47 0.28 -33.70 7.45
C ARG A 47 -1.24 -33.52 7.25
N THR A 48 -1.91 -34.54 6.71
CA THR A 48 -3.35 -34.57 6.49
C THR A 48 -4.12 -34.09 7.74
N GLY A 49 -4.94 -33.06 7.58
CA GLY A 49 -5.70 -32.42 8.67
C GLY A 49 -5.07 -31.15 9.26
N SER A 50 -3.84 -30.79 8.88
CA SER A 50 -3.21 -29.52 9.29
C SER A 50 -3.47 -28.42 8.25
N PRO A 51 -3.90 -27.21 8.65
CA PRO A 51 -3.96 -26.08 7.73
C PRO A 51 -2.56 -25.78 7.17
N ASN A 52 -2.42 -25.76 5.84
CA ASN A 52 -1.17 -25.34 5.19
C ASN A 52 -1.06 -23.81 5.22
N ARG A 53 -0.84 -23.25 6.41
CA ARG A 53 -0.76 -21.81 6.65
C ARG A 53 0.42 -21.53 7.57
N LEU A 54 1.31 -20.65 7.12
CA LEU A 54 2.44 -20.16 7.89
C LEU A 54 2.04 -18.88 8.63
N LEU A 55 2.24 -18.85 9.95
CA LEU A 55 1.95 -17.70 10.79
C LEU A 55 2.72 -16.46 10.29
N PHE A 56 2.03 -15.34 10.12
CA PHE A 56 2.61 -14.09 9.63
C PHE A 56 2.25 -12.93 10.57
N THR A 57 3.27 -12.25 11.11
CA THR A 57 3.11 -11.17 12.10
C THR A 57 3.34 -9.78 11.52
N GLY A 58 3.48 -9.65 10.20
CA GLY A 58 3.60 -8.37 9.49
C GLY A 58 4.85 -7.54 9.81
N THR A 59 5.74 -8.01 10.69
CA THR A 59 7.01 -7.38 11.05
C THR A 59 7.90 -8.38 11.79
N GLY A 60 8.94 -8.87 11.11
CA GLY A 60 10.12 -9.46 11.72
C GLY A 60 10.14 -10.98 11.87
N GLY A 61 10.98 -11.63 11.05
CA GLY A 61 11.61 -12.90 11.39
C GLY A 61 11.38 -14.04 10.41
N GLY A 62 12.16 -14.06 9.32
CA GLY A 62 12.28 -15.22 8.43
C GLY A 62 12.21 -14.86 6.95
N GLU A 63 13.06 -13.96 6.49
CA GLU A 63 13.20 -13.66 5.07
C GLU A 63 14.16 -14.69 4.45
N ASP A 64 13.60 -15.65 3.71
CA ASP A 64 14.33 -16.31 2.63
C ASP A 64 14.65 -15.23 1.57
N PRO A 65 15.92 -15.02 1.17
CA PRO A 65 16.32 -13.89 0.32
C PRO A 65 15.74 -13.92 -1.12
N THR A 66 14.84 -14.86 -1.44
CA THR A 66 14.27 -15.02 -2.79
C THR A 66 12.76 -14.81 -2.89
N ASP A 67 12.03 -14.65 -1.78
CA ASP A 67 10.57 -14.47 -1.81
C ASP A 67 10.21 -12.97 -1.73
N PRO A 68 9.54 -12.37 -2.75
CA PRO A 68 9.14 -10.97 -2.69
C PRO A 68 8.14 -10.75 -1.52
N PRO A 69 8.35 -9.72 -0.68
CA PRO A 69 7.49 -9.46 0.48
C PRO A 69 6.00 -9.31 0.09
N PRO A 70 5.05 -9.99 0.77
CA PRO A 70 3.64 -9.66 0.66
C PRO A 70 3.36 -8.33 1.38
N THR A 71 3.37 -7.22 0.64
CA THR A 71 3.04 -5.88 1.17
C THR A 71 1.54 -5.62 1.10
N ASP A 72 0.76 -6.18 2.03
CA ASP A 72 -0.65 -5.80 2.25
C ASP A 72 -0.81 -4.52 3.10
N LYS A 73 0.30 -3.87 3.49
CA LYS A 73 0.24 -2.57 4.18
C LYS A 73 -0.17 -1.47 3.20
N LYS A 74 -1.34 -0.87 3.45
CA LYS A 74 -1.87 0.26 2.69
C LYS A 74 -1.66 1.56 3.47
N PHE A 75 -1.29 2.61 2.75
CA PHE A 75 -1.19 3.97 3.27
C PHE A 75 -2.06 4.86 2.40
N GLN A 76 -2.80 5.77 3.03
CA GLN A 76 -3.74 6.66 2.34
C GLN A 76 -3.71 8.05 2.97
N ASN A 77 -4.00 9.07 2.16
CA ASN A 77 -4.33 10.40 2.64
C ASN A 77 -5.73 10.72 2.13
N THR A 78 -6.66 10.95 3.05
CA THR A 78 -8.07 11.24 2.75
C THR A 78 -8.40 12.74 2.78
N SER A 79 -7.37 13.59 2.91
CA SER A 79 -7.54 15.03 3.02
C SER A 79 -7.85 15.60 1.65
N GLN A 80 -8.75 16.59 1.61
CA GLN A 80 -9.10 17.24 0.36
C GLN A 80 -8.06 18.28 -0.04
N TYR A 81 -7.72 18.28 -1.32
CA TYR A 81 -6.85 19.29 -1.91
C TYR A 81 -7.44 19.75 -3.23
N GLN A 82 -7.47 21.07 -3.40
CA GLN A 82 -8.04 21.69 -4.59
C GLN A 82 -7.04 21.67 -5.73
N ILE A 83 -7.50 21.22 -6.91
CA ILE A 83 -6.78 21.37 -8.17
C ILE A 83 -7.25 22.70 -8.76
N ARG A 84 -6.36 23.69 -8.74
CA ARG A 84 -6.63 24.98 -9.39
C ARG A 84 -6.28 24.88 -10.87
N ASP A 85 -7.04 25.62 -11.67
CA ASP A 85 -6.82 25.79 -13.10
C ASP A 85 -5.36 26.18 -13.39
N HIS A 86 -4.75 25.49 -14.36
CA HIS A 86 -3.35 25.64 -14.76
C HIS A 86 -2.34 25.66 -13.60
N SER A 87 -2.55 24.82 -12.59
CA SER A 87 -1.72 24.75 -11.39
C SER A 87 -1.30 23.31 -11.06
N THR A 88 -0.21 23.23 -10.29
CA THR A 88 0.23 21.99 -9.65
C THR A 88 -0.21 21.95 -8.19
N VAL A 89 -0.60 20.77 -7.72
CA VAL A 89 -0.93 20.48 -6.33
C VAL A 89 -0.31 19.14 -5.90
N GLU A 90 0.09 19.01 -4.65
CA GLU A 90 0.75 17.82 -4.10
C GLU A 90 0.03 17.30 -2.85
N SER A 91 -0.25 15.99 -2.83
CA SER A 91 -0.80 15.26 -1.68
C SER A 91 0.28 14.41 -1.01
N PRO A 92 0.76 14.75 0.20
CA PRO A 92 1.72 13.92 0.91
C PRO A 92 1.06 12.72 1.59
N ILE A 93 1.72 11.56 1.55
CA ILE A 93 1.43 10.36 2.34
C ILE A 93 2.71 9.98 3.07
N THR A 94 2.65 9.86 4.39
CA THR A 94 3.78 9.39 5.19
C THR A 94 3.73 7.87 5.31
N VAL A 95 4.76 7.19 4.82
CA VAL A 95 4.92 5.74 4.89
C VAL A 95 5.97 5.39 5.92
N THR A 96 5.62 4.53 6.87
CA THR A 96 6.50 4.09 7.96
C THR A 96 6.34 2.60 8.25
N GLY A 97 7.40 1.96 8.76
CA GLY A 97 7.34 0.56 9.17
C GLY A 97 7.39 -0.43 8.00
N ILE A 98 7.90 0.00 6.83
CA ILE A 98 8.27 -0.84 5.70
C ILE A 98 9.80 -0.84 5.58
N PRO A 99 10.51 -1.88 6.04
CA PRO A 99 11.95 -1.94 5.86
C PRO A 99 12.31 -2.07 4.37
N GLY A 100 13.48 -1.55 3.97
CA GLY A 100 13.98 -1.68 2.61
C GLY A 100 13.31 -0.77 1.57
N ASN A 101 13.32 -1.24 0.32
CA ASN A 101 12.78 -0.51 -0.82
C ASN A 101 11.30 -0.84 -1.09
N ALA A 102 10.61 0.05 -1.79
CA ALA A 102 9.26 -0.17 -2.28
C ALA A 102 9.24 -1.30 -3.34
N PRO A 103 8.10 -1.96 -3.60
CA PRO A 103 8.02 -3.05 -4.57
C PRO A 103 8.13 -2.58 -6.03
N ALA A 104 8.48 -3.51 -6.93
CA ALA A 104 8.49 -3.27 -8.38
C ALA A 104 7.08 -3.18 -9.01
N ASN A 105 6.06 -3.60 -8.28
CA ASN A 105 4.66 -3.57 -8.64
C ASN A 105 3.84 -2.75 -7.64
N LEU A 106 4.36 -1.59 -7.22
CA LEU A 106 3.68 -0.71 -6.29
C LEU A 106 2.32 -0.27 -6.85
N SER A 107 1.25 -0.67 -6.17
CA SER A 107 -0.12 -0.28 -6.50
C SER A 107 -0.46 1.07 -5.88
N VAL A 108 -0.86 2.02 -6.71
CA VAL A 108 -1.28 3.37 -6.33
C VAL A 108 -2.72 3.56 -6.74
N THR A 109 -3.63 3.54 -5.77
CA THR A 109 -5.05 3.86 -6.00
C THR A 109 -5.24 5.37 -5.90
N VAL A 110 -5.92 5.94 -6.89
CA VAL A 110 -6.15 7.37 -7.05
C VAL A 110 -7.65 7.62 -7.19
N ASP A 111 -8.17 8.61 -6.46
CA ASP A 111 -9.52 9.16 -6.60
C ASP A 111 -9.44 10.69 -6.73
N ILE A 112 -9.42 11.17 -7.97
CA ILE A 112 -9.41 12.61 -8.28
C ILE A 112 -10.72 12.97 -8.98
N ARG A 113 -11.47 13.91 -8.43
CA ARG A 113 -12.65 14.48 -9.08
C ARG A 113 -12.21 15.67 -9.94
N HIS A 114 -12.40 15.53 -11.25
CA HIS A 114 -12.16 16.58 -12.25
C HIS A 114 -13.24 16.47 -13.32
N THR A 115 -13.69 17.57 -13.90
CA THR A 115 -14.66 17.54 -15.02
C THR A 115 -14.00 17.22 -16.36
N PHE A 116 -12.69 17.41 -16.47
CA PHE A 116 -11.92 17.00 -17.65
C PHE A 116 -10.62 16.35 -17.20
N ARG A 117 -10.58 15.02 -17.18
CA ARG A 117 -9.39 14.28 -16.72
C ARG A 117 -8.23 14.32 -17.73
N GLY A 118 -8.52 14.72 -18.98
CA GLY A 118 -7.54 14.86 -20.05
C GLY A 118 -6.49 15.92 -19.76
N ASP A 119 -6.82 16.92 -18.95
CA ASP A 119 -5.93 18.05 -18.64
C ASP A 119 -4.92 17.69 -17.55
N LEU A 120 -5.23 16.63 -16.79
CA LEU A 120 -4.46 16.22 -15.64
C LEU A 120 -3.26 15.36 -16.04
N LYS A 121 -2.09 15.80 -15.59
CA LYS A 121 -0.90 14.97 -15.45
C LYS A 121 -0.76 14.54 -13.99
N VAL A 122 -0.70 13.23 -13.74
CA VAL A 122 -0.60 12.65 -12.40
C VAL A 122 0.74 11.93 -12.26
N GLU A 123 1.48 12.29 -11.23
CA GLU A 123 2.82 11.80 -10.95
C GLU A 123 2.97 11.39 -9.48
N LEU A 124 3.81 10.40 -9.23
CA LEU A 124 4.19 9.95 -7.90
C LEU A 124 5.62 10.42 -7.60
N LEU A 125 5.80 11.29 -6.62
CA LEU A 125 7.11 11.65 -6.08
C LEU A 125 7.50 10.66 -4.98
N THR A 126 8.67 10.06 -5.15
CA THR A 126 9.20 9.04 -4.24
C THR A 126 10.02 9.70 -3.11
N PRO A 127 10.05 9.11 -1.90
CA PRO A 127 10.95 9.54 -0.83
C PRO A 127 12.41 9.39 -1.29
N GLY A 128 13.22 10.41 -1.04
CA GLY A 128 14.60 10.45 -1.54
C GLY A 128 14.75 10.93 -2.99
N GLY A 129 13.64 11.34 -3.63
CA GLY A 129 13.65 11.98 -4.95
C GLY A 129 13.48 11.00 -6.11
N GLY A 130 12.96 11.53 -7.21
CA GLY A 130 12.47 10.76 -8.35
C GLY A 130 10.97 10.96 -8.55
N VAL A 131 10.55 10.82 -9.81
CA VAL A 131 9.17 11.06 -10.24
C VAL A 131 8.75 9.89 -11.12
N GLY A 132 7.69 9.18 -10.73
CA GLY A 132 7.02 8.17 -11.54
C GLY A 132 5.78 8.76 -12.20
N LEU A 133 5.62 8.58 -13.51
CA LEU A 133 4.41 9.01 -14.22
C LEU A 133 3.31 7.96 -14.01
N LEU A 134 2.16 8.37 -13.47
CA LEU A 134 0.97 7.51 -13.34
C LEU A 134 0.05 7.69 -14.55
N LYS A 135 -0.19 8.94 -14.92
CA LYS A 135 -0.99 9.32 -16.08
C LYS A 135 -0.43 10.60 -16.69
N ASN A 136 -0.29 10.61 -18.02
CA ASN A 136 -0.03 11.84 -18.75
C ASN A 136 -1.34 12.56 -19.09
N PHE A 137 -1.24 13.88 -19.26
CA PHE A 137 -2.31 14.64 -19.91
C PHE A 137 -2.55 14.08 -21.32
N ASN A 138 -3.81 14.05 -21.72
CA ASN A 138 -4.27 13.62 -23.03
C ASN A 138 -5.46 14.47 -23.46
N PRO A 139 -5.31 15.39 -24.43
CA PRO A 139 -6.41 16.27 -24.85
C PRO A 139 -7.58 15.53 -25.50
N ASN A 140 -7.39 14.26 -25.88
CA ASN A 140 -8.45 13.43 -26.44
C ASN A 140 -9.22 12.65 -25.36
N ASP A 141 -8.88 12.82 -24.08
CA ASP A 141 -9.50 12.14 -22.95
C ASP A 141 -10.47 13.09 -22.22
N SER A 142 -11.65 13.27 -22.81
CA SER A 142 -12.70 14.18 -22.32
C SER A 142 -13.58 13.59 -21.21
N ALA A 143 -13.15 12.49 -20.60
CA ALA A 143 -13.93 11.86 -19.54
C ALA A 143 -13.73 12.59 -18.20
N ASP A 144 -14.72 12.47 -17.33
CA ASP A 144 -14.63 12.94 -15.95
C ASP A 144 -13.70 12.05 -15.12
N HIS A 145 -13.07 12.66 -14.12
CA HIS A 145 -12.39 12.06 -12.97
C HIS A 145 -11.20 11.13 -13.30
N VAL A 146 -10.16 11.15 -12.46
CA VAL A 146 -9.10 10.13 -12.51
C VAL A 146 -9.32 9.18 -11.35
N GLN A 147 -9.97 8.07 -11.64
CA GLN A 147 -10.25 7.01 -10.66
C GLN A 147 -9.66 5.69 -11.16
N GLY A 148 -8.89 5.03 -10.31
CA GLY A 148 -8.32 3.72 -10.64
C GLY A 148 -7.05 3.39 -9.88
N THR A 149 -6.46 2.26 -10.23
CA THR A 149 -5.21 1.79 -9.64
C THR A 149 -4.14 1.75 -10.72
N PHE A 150 -3.01 2.40 -10.43
CA PHE A 150 -1.83 2.43 -11.27
C PHE A 150 -0.74 1.57 -10.65
N THR A 151 0.05 0.91 -11.49
CA THR A 151 1.19 0.10 -11.04
C THR A 151 2.48 0.79 -11.44
N VAL A 152 3.36 1.04 -10.46
CA VAL A 152 4.67 1.66 -10.68
C VAL A 152 5.79 0.76 -10.18
N ASN A 153 6.90 0.76 -10.91
CA ASN A 153 8.14 0.17 -10.43
C ASN A 153 8.89 1.15 -9.53
N ALA A 154 8.89 0.85 -8.23
CA ALA A 154 9.60 1.62 -7.21
C ALA A 154 10.68 0.80 -6.48
N SER A 155 11.14 -0.32 -7.07
CA SER A 155 12.11 -1.25 -6.46
C SER A 155 13.44 -0.64 -6.05
N SER A 156 13.80 0.50 -6.65
CA SER A 156 15.02 1.26 -6.36
C SER A 156 14.81 2.38 -5.33
N LYS A 157 13.59 2.57 -4.82
CA LYS A 157 13.23 3.69 -3.95
C LYS A 157 12.96 3.20 -2.53
N PRO A 158 13.40 3.95 -1.50
CA PRO A 158 13.09 3.58 -0.12
C PRO A 158 11.58 3.57 0.09
N ALA A 159 11.05 2.52 0.75
CA ALA A 159 9.63 2.43 1.03
C ALA A 159 9.19 3.44 2.08
N ASN A 160 10.00 3.62 3.13
CA ASN A 160 9.72 4.59 4.18
C ASN A 160 10.03 6.02 3.73
N GLY A 161 9.16 6.94 4.14
CA GLY A 161 9.31 8.38 3.93
C GLY A 161 8.03 9.02 3.41
N VAL A 162 8.16 10.27 2.97
CA VAL A 162 7.03 11.04 2.44
C VAL A 162 6.93 10.79 0.93
N TRP A 163 5.89 10.07 0.55
CA TRP A 163 5.45 9.95 -0.84
C TRP A 163 4.54 11.11 -1.16
N LYS A 164 4.55 11.61 -2.39
CA LYS A 164 3.56 12.62 -2.79
C LYS A 164 2.90 12.26 -4.11
N LEU A 165 1.59 12.38 -4.16
CA LEU A 165 0.86 12.41 -5.42
C LEU A 165 0.84 13.85 -5.93
N ARG A 166 1.45 14.11 -7.08
CA ARG A 166 1.45 15.41 -7.74
C ARG A 166 0.47 15.38 -8.90
N VAL A 167 -0.48 16.30 -8.86
CA VAL A 167 -1.45 16.52 -9.94
C VAL A 167 -1.18 17.89 -10.53
N THR A 168 -0.96 17.94 -11.83
CA THR A 168 -0.80 19.19 -12.58
C THR A 168 -1.91 19.30 -13.58
N ASP A 169 -2.65 20.39 -13.52
CA ASP A 169 -3.54 20.82 -14.58
C ASP A 169 -2.73 21.55 -15.66
N ASN A 170 -2.87 21.13 -16.91
CA ASN A 170 -2.09 21.64 -18.05
C ASN A 170 -2.92 22.51 -19.01
N TRP A 171 -4.22 22.71 -18.74
CA TRP A 171 -5.06 23.57 -19.56
C TRP A 171 -5.55 24.79 -18.75
N VAL A 172 -6.04 25.80 -19.47
CA VAL A 172 -6.54 27.07 -18.88
C VAL A 172 -8.03 27.20 -19.20
N ASN A 173 -8.85 27.59 -18.22
CA ASN A 173 -10.32 27.80 -18.26
C ASN A 173 -11.20 26.54 -18.29
N ASP A 174 -10.89 25.51 -17.49
CA ASP A 174 -11.83 24.42 -17.23
C ASP A 174 -12.35 24.42 -15.77
N THR A 175 -13.28 23.51 -15.46
CA THR A 175 -14.06 23.56 -14.21
C THR A 175 -13.32 22.87 -13.06
N LYS A 176 -13.04 23.63 -11.99
CA LYS A 176 -12.24 23.25 -10.82
C LYS A 176 -12.51 21.83 -10.29
N GLY A 177 -11.46 21.02 -10.12
CA GLY A 177 -11.52 19.72 -9.45
C GLY A 177 -10.94 19.68 -8.03
N GLU A 178 -11.22 18.59 -7.32
CA GLU A 178 -10.72 18.29 -5.97
C GLU A 178 -10.39 16.80 -5.87
N PHE A 179 -9.42 16.41 -5.05
CA PHE A 179 -9.15 14.99 -4.78
C PHE A 179 -9.35 14.64 -3.31
N VAL A 180 -9.73 13.37 -3.05
CA VAL A 180 -10.05 12.81 -1.72
C VAL A 180 -9.19 11.60 -1.45
#